data_AF-A0A0W0F4W9-F1
#
_entry.id   AF-A0A0W0F4W9-F1
#
_cell.length_a   1.000
_cell.length_b   1.000
_cell.length_c   1.000
_cell.angle_alpha   90.00
_cell.angle_beta   90.00
_cell.angle_gamma   90.00
#
_symmetry.space_group_name_H-M   'P 1'
#
loop_
_entity.id
_entity.type
_entity.pdbx_description
1 polymer ?
#
loop_
_entity_poly.entity_id
_entity_poly.type
_entity_poly.pdbx_seq_one_letter_code
_entity_poly.pdbx_strand_id
1 'polypeptide(L)'
;MPSIHDTIPPLSNTVSVRCINVFTDDSFAAAAMFLEPILPGREALPVAAYAFLIEHPKKRIMFDLGLRKDVDNLSPTVVAQNISMPGFNLKVEKDVVEQLSTGGIKPDDVDIVIWSHTHMDHIGDMSKFPPSTTLVIGPDSDRASYPTVADARLLDSDFANREVHEVSFTDASLVIADRPIIDFLGDGSLYLIDMPGHCPGNLAALARVTPSTFLLLGGDTAHHPGQVRPNAHIHKTCPCPAPILQSTRGSVSTKYFSPESTYFDLENRTEPLLSVPSGTPSLYADRATSIDSQRALGVLDADPDVFVMLAHDPTPLMVIDMFPSTLDAWKAKGWKEQVVWEFLKEDIEVGKATVGRIEAIDFDNPFILVLDPQVRRVTAPMDPSLGVDVAIFAILMTPDMFLVIVPKLVPIFVVGSGNFVVGMGNTLDIVAAQFIFNHLVGVFCLDDLANIGKSQGECEKCFGFEHTVKCKMESDDGE
;
A
#
# COMPACT_ATOMS: atom_id res chain seq x y z
N MET A 1 1.69 -17.96 24.93
CA MET A 1 2.63 -17.52 23.89
C MET A 1 4.02 -17.77 24.45
N PRO A 2 4.90 -18.46 23.72
CA PRO A 2 6.33 -18.51 24.05
C PRO A 2 6.87 -17.07 24.08
N SER A 3 7.69 -16.73 25.07
CA SER A 3 8.38 -15.45 25.05
C SER A 3 9.62 -15.53 24.18
N ILE A 4 10.03 -14.41 23.59
CA ILE A 4 11.34 -14.29 22.95
C ILE A 4 12.48 -14.71 23.89
N HIS A 5 12.31 -14.53 25.19
CA HIS A 5 13.30 -14.91 26.21
C HIS A 5 13.42 -16.41 26.49
N ASP A 6 12.50 -17.23 25.98
CA ASP A 6 12.62 -18.70 26.06
C ASP A 6 13.73 -19.21 25.11
N THR A 7 13.98 -18.50 23.99
CA THR A 7 15.09 -18.77 23.06
C THR A 7 16.27 -17.82 23.25
N ILE A 8 15.99 -16.52 23.45
CA ILE A 8 16.98 -15.44 23.46
C ILE A 8 17.00 -14.76 24.84
N PRO A 9 17.83 -15.25 25.79
CA PRO A 9 17.90 -14.67 27.12
C PRO A 9 18.37 -13.20 27.10
N PRO A 10 18.10 -12.42 28.17
CA PRO A 10 18.64 -11.08 28.31
C PRO A 10 20.17 -11.06 28.33
N LEU A 11 20.79 -10.14 27.57
CA LEU A 11 22.24 -9.97 27.45
C LEU A 11 22.61 -8.48 27.45
N SER A 12 23.82 -8.13 27.86
CA SER A 12 24.26 -6.73 27.97
C SER A 12 24.65 -6.07 26.64
N ASN A 13 24.92 -6.85 25.59
CA ASN A 13 25.35 -6.32 24.29
C ASN A 13 24.13 -5.86 23.50
N THR A 14 24.12 -4.59 23.10
CA THR A 14 23.01 -3.96 22.38
C THR A 14 23.54 -3.14 21.20
N VAL A 15 22.67 -2.90 20.24
CA VAL A 15 22.87 -1.96 19.14
C VAL A 15 21.95 -0.74 19.30
N SER A 16 22.34 0.40 18.74
CA SER A 16 21.45 1.55 18.55
C SER A 16 20.84 1.48 17.15
N VAL A 17 19.54 1.68 17.00
CA VAL A 17 18.86 1.64 15.70
C VAL A 17 18.26 3.00 15.37
N ARG A 18 18.48 3.51 14.14
CA ARG A 18 17.79 4.68 13.59
C ARG A 18 17.03 4.31 12.33
N CYS A 19 15.87 4.93 12.11
CA CYS A 19 15.02 4.66 10.96
C CYS A 19 15.00 5.84 10.00
N ILE A 20 15.14 5.56 8.71
CA ILE A 20 15.09 6.50 7.60
C ILE A 20 13.90 6.08 6.73
N ASN A 21 12.98 6.99 6.41
CA ASN A 21 11.96 6.76 5.37
C ASN A 21 12.48 7.37 4.06
N VAL A 22 12.56 6.56 3.02
CA VAL A 22 13.10 6.96 1.71
C VAL A 22 12.00 7.47 0.77
N PHE A 23 10.75 7.07 1.01
CA PHE A 23 9.59 7.57 0.26
C PHE A 23 9.04 8.88 0.80
N THR A 24 8.45 9.70 -0.09
CA THR A 24 7.59 10.82 0.32
C THR A 24 6.22 10.31 0.76
N ASP A 25 5.59 11.06 1.66
CA ASP A 25 4.28 10.75 2.27
C ASP A 25 3.15 10.47 1.26
N ASP A 26 3.21 11.03 0.06
CA ASP A 26 2.23 10.80 -1.02
C ASP A 26 2.55 9.58 -1.91
N SER A 27 3.47 8.71 -1.49
CA SER A 27 3.82 7.48 -2.20
C SER A 27 2.79 6.37 -2.00
N PHE A 28 2.42 5.69 -3.08
CA PHE A 28 1.47 4.57 -3.05
C PHE A 28 1.76 3.50 -4.10
N ALA A 29 1.23 2.31 -3.86
CA ALA A 29 1.30 1.16 -4.75
C ALA A 29 -0.09 0.50 -4.92
N ALA A 30 -0.25 -0.31 -5.97
CA ALA A 30 -1.51 -0.99 -6.27
C ALA A 30 -1.76 -2.13 -5.26
N ALA A 31 -2.72 -1.96 -4.36
CA ALA A 31 -2.98 -2.89 -3.26
C ALA A 31 -3.21 -4.34 -3.71
N ALA A 32 -3.81 -4.52 -4.90
CA ALA A 32 -4.08 -5.82 -5.52
C ALA A 32 -2.85 -6.73 -5.68
N MET A 33 -1.64 -6.16 -5.73
CA MET A 33 -0.38 -6.90 -5.86
C MET A 33 0.15 -7.42 -4.52
N PHE A 34 -0.41 -6.94 -3.41
CA PHE A 34 0.12 -7.15 -2.06
C PHE A 34 -0.89 -7.75 -1.08
N LEU A 35 -2.18 -7.48 -1.27
CA LEU A 35 -3.24 -7.69 -0.28
C LEU A 35 -4.45 -8.43 -0.85
N GLU A 36 -5.09 -9.24 -0.02
CA GLU A 36 -6.39 -9.85 -0.26
C GLU A 36 -7.21 -9.89 1.04
N PRO A 37 -8.50 -9.54 1.04
CA PRO A 37 -9.26 -8.98 -0.07
C PRO A 37 -8.87 -7.52 -0.37
N ILE A 38 -9.15 -7.07 -1.61
CA ILE A 38 -9.16 -5.64 -1.93
C ILE A 38 -10.53 -5.07 -1.57
N LEU A 39 -10.49 -3.97 -0.83
CA LEU A 39 -11.66 -3.29 -0.30
C LEU A 39 -11.97 -2.08 -1.20
N PRO A 40 -13.25 -1.75 -1.44
CA PRO A 40 -13.62 -0.57 -2.21
C PRO A 40 -12.99 0.71 -1.62
N GLY A 41 -12.31 1.49 -2.46
CA GLY A 41 -11.58 2.70 -2.01
C GLY A 41 -10.23 2.40 -1.33
N ARG A 42 -9.73 1.16 -1.39
CA ARG A 42 -8.39 0.73 -0.94
C ARG A 42 -7.57 0.11 -2.06
N GLU A 43 -7.87 0.45 -3.32
CA GLU A 43 -7.13 -0.02 -4.48
C GLU A 43 -5.70 0.57 -4.52
N ALA A 44 -5.50 1.76 -3.92
CA ALA A 44 -4.21 2.33 -3.61
C ALA A 44 -3.82 2.06 -2.14
N LEU A 45 -2.67 1.43 -1.93
CA LEU A 45 -2.01 1.25 -0.64
C LEU A 45 -0.93 2.34 -0.51
N PRO A 46 -1.05 3.32 0.39
CA PRO A 46 0.05 4.23 0.67
C PRO A 46 1.16 3.49 1.42
N VAL A 47 2.41 3.78 1.08
CA VAL A 47 3.58 3.00 1.51
C VAL A 47 4.70 3.89 2.04
N ALA A 48 5.33 3.45 3.13
CA ALA A 48 6.68 3.90 3.51
C ALA A 48 7.75 3.10 2.74
N ALA A 49 9.02 3.47 2.85
CA ALA A 49 10.15 2.60 2.54
C ALA A 49 11.25 2.81 3.57
N TYR A 50 11.31 1.94 4.58
CA TYR A 50 12.29 2.09 5.66
C TYR A 50 13.65 1.48 5.34
N ALA A 51 14.69 2.26 5.61
CA ALA A 51 16.07 1.81 5.75
C ALA A 51 16.53 2.05 7.20
N PHE A 52 17.29 1.12 7.77
CA PHE A 52 17.69 1.18 9.17
C PHE A 52 19.19 1.25 9.35
N LEU A 53 19.66 2.29 10.03
CA LEU A 53 21.04 2.42 10.48
C LEU A 53 21.19 1.74 11.85
N ILE A 54 21.90 0.62 11.88
CA ILE A 54 22.21 -0.14 13.09
C ILE A 54 23.67 0.15 13.49
N GLU A 55 23.86 0.70 14.68
CA GLU A 55 25.17 1.00 15.24
C GLU A 55 25.54 0.05 16.38
N HIS A 56 26.54 -0.79 16.11
CA HIS A 56 27.25 -1.60 17.09
C HIS A 56 28.58 -0.91 17.45
N PRO A 57 29.13 -1.06 18.67
CA PRO A 57 30.40 -0.42 19.07
C PRO A 57 31.62 -0.72 18.20
N LYS A 58 31.56 -1.72 17.31
CA LYS A 58 32.64 -2.07 16.37
C LYS A 58 32.23 -1.99 14.89
N LYS A 59 30.94 -1.80 14.58
CA LYS A 59 30.38 -1.94 13.24
C LYS A 59 29.18 -1.02 13.01
N ARG A 60 29.15 -0.35 11.87
CA ARG A 60 27.98 0.37 11.37
C ARG A 60 27.36 -0.39 10.21
N ILE A 61 26.08 -0.70 10.34
CA ILE A 61 25.37 -1.62 9.46
C ILE A 61 24.12 -0.90 8.94
N MET A 62 23.88 -0.97 7.64
CA MET A 62 22.56 -0.66 7.08
C MET A 62 21.76 -1.95 6.93
N PHE A 63 20.51 -1.96 7.36
CA PHE A 63 19.51 -2.95 6.96
C PHE A 63 18.53 -2.26 6.01
N ASP A 64 18.57 -2.68 4.75
CA ASP A 64 18.02 -2.01 3.57
C ASP A 64 18.56 -0.58 3.32
N LEU A 65 18.37 -0.13 2.08
CA LEU A 65 18.80 1.17 1.56
C LEU A 65 17.66 1.97 0.90
N GLY A 66 16.44 1.43 0.86
CA GLY A 66 15.29 2.05 0.19
C GLY A 66 15.41 2.01 -1.34
N LEU A 67 14.52 2.75 -2.02
CA LEU A 67 14.61 2.99 -3.46
C LEU A 67 15.65 4.06 -3.79
N ARG A 68 16.44 3.86 -4.85
CA ARG A 68 17.35 4.91 -5.36
C ARG A 68 16.57 6.09 -5.94
N LYS A 69 17.07 7.29 -5.74
CA LYS A 69 16.47 8.55 -6.23
C LYS A 69 16.50 8.67 -7.75
N ASP A 70 17.57 8.20 -8.38
CA ASP A 70 17.76 8.18 -9.83
C ASP A 70 17.21 6.88 -10.43
N VAL A 71 15.89 6.69 -10.31
CA VAL A 71 15.18 5.45 -10.75
C VAL A 71 15.42 5.08 -12.20
N ASP A 72 15.70 6.05 -13.08
CA ASP A 72 16.04 5.81 -14.50
C ASP A 72 17.36 5.04 -14.69
N ASN A 73 18.21 4.97 -13.65
CA ASN A 73 19.46 4.20 -13.61
C ASN A 73 19.29 2.79 -12.99
N LEU A 74 18.06 2.37 -12.66
CA LEU A 74 17.76 0.95 -12.41
C LEU A 74 17.95 0.13 -13.70
N SER A 75 17.93 -1.21 -13.60
CA SER A 75 18.06 -2.04 -14.80
C SER A 75 16.90 -1.78 -15.78
N PRO A 76 17.12 -1.95 -17.10
CA PRO A 76 16.06 -1.73 -18.09
C PRO A 76 14.79 -2.55 -17.83
N THR A 77 14.94 -3.77 -17.28
CA THR A 77 13.84 -4.61 -16.82
C THR A 77 13.00 -3.92 -15.75
N VAL A 78 13.63 -3.37 -14.71
CA VAL A 78 12.93 -2.72 -13.59
C VAL A 78 12.29 -1.39 -14.00
N VAL A 79 12.98 -0.57 -14.80
CA VAL A 79 12.42 0.70 -15.32
C VAL A 79 11.15 0.43 -16.15
N ALA A 80 11.19 -0.58 -17.03
CA ALA A 80 10.08 -0.92 -17.90
C ALA A 80 8.92 -1.62 -17.17
N GLN A 81 9.20 -2.46 -16.16
CA GLN A 81 8.19 -3.32 -15.53
C GLN A 81 7.64 -2.77 -14.21
N ASN A 82 8.38 -1.96 -13.46
CA ASN A 82 7.99 -1.51 -12.12
C ASN A 82 7.71 0.00 -12.10
N ILE A 83 8.70 0.82 -12.47
CA ILE A 83 8.59 2.30 -12.41
C ILE A 83 7.54 2.84 -13.39
N SER A 84 7.40 2.20 -14.55
CA SER A 84 6.41 2.58 -15.58
C SER A 84 5.03 1.93 -15.40
N MET A 85 4.79 1.15 -14.34
CA MET A 85 3.54 0.40 -14.18
C MET A 85 2.39 1.30 -13.66
N PRO A 86 1.20 1.29 -14.30
CA PRO A 86 0.02 1.94 -13.76
C PRO A 86 -0.33 1.41 -12.36
N GLY A 87 -0.56 2.32 -11.41
CA GLY A 87 -0.89 1.99 -10.03
C GLY A 87 0.27 2.13 -9.03
N PHE A 88 1.49 2.41 -9.50
CA PHE A 88 2.60 2.84 -8.64
C PHE A 88 2.83 4.35 -8.76
N ASN A 89 3.08 4.97 -7.60
CA ASN A 89 3.57 6.34 -7.47
C ASN A 89 4.60 6.33 -6.35
N LEU A 90 5.83 5.90 -6.66
CA LEU A 90 6.92 5.82 -5.69
C LEU A 90 7.84 7.02 -5.89
N LYS A 91 8.04 7.84 -4.84
CA LYS A 91 8.76 9.11 -4.94
C LYS A 91 9.85 9.19 -3.90
N VAL A 92 11.05 9.57 -4.34
CA VAL A 92 12.24 9.73 -3.49
C VAL A 92 12.80 11.13 -3.68
N GLU A 93 12.65 12.00 -2.68
CA GLU A 93 13.32 13.32 -2.68
C GLU A 93 14.80 13.23 -2.30
N LYS A 94 15.13 12.29 -1.40
CA LYS A 94 16.49 12.04 -0.91
C LYS A 94 16.67 10.54 -0.70
N ASP A 95 17.67 9.97 -1.38
CA ASP A 95 18.05 8.59 -1.09
C ASP A 95 18.69 8.45 0.30
N VAL A 96 18.89 7.21 0.76
CA VAL A 96 19.45 6.92 2.09
C VAL A 96 20.82 7.55 2.31
N VAL A 97 21.66 7.71 1.28
CA VAL A 97 23.00 8.32 1.41
C VAL A 97 22.88 9.84 1.59
N GLU A 98 22.00 10.49 0.83
CA GLU A 98 21.66 11.91 1.04
C GLU A 98 21.07 12.14 2.44
N GLN A 99 20.23 11.24 2.95
CA GLN A 99 19.65 11.35 4.29
C GLN A 99 20.67 11.12 5.41
N LEU A 100 21.50 10.07 5.31
CA LEU A 100 22.60 9.77 6.24
C LEU A 100 23.56 10.96 6.40
N SER A 101 23.84 11.67 5.30
CA SER A 101 24.71 12.85 5.31
C SER A 101 24.21 13.97 6.24
N THR A 102 22.90 14.08 6.47
CA THR A 102 22.31 15.09 7.36
C THR A 102 22.63 14.85 8.83
N GLY A 103 22.91 13.61 9.22
CA GLY A 103 23.44 13.22 10.54
C GLY A 103 24.98 13.14 10.57
N GLY A 104 25.67 13.56 9.51
CA GLY A 104 27.12 13.51 9.40
C GLY A 104 27.70 12.13 9.10
N ILE A 105 26.86 11.15 8.73
CA ILE A 105 27.28 9.79 8.38
C ILE A 105 27.64 9.72 6.90
N LYS A 106 28.81 9.16 6.57
CA LYS A 106 29.27 8.94 5.19
C LYS A 106 29.12 7.48 4.79
N PRO A 107 29.02 7.16 3.48
CA PRO A 107 29.10 5.78 3.00
C PRO A 107 30.38 5.06 3.44
N ASP A 108 31.51 5.78 3.50
CA ASP A 108 32.80 5.27 3.99
C ASP A 108 32.77 4.80 5.45
N ASP A 109 31.81 5.27 6.23
CA ASP A 109 31.67 4.86 7.63
C ASP A 109 30.78 3.61 7.80
N VAL A 110 30.19 3.06 6.73
CA VAL A 110 29.29 1.89 6.77
C VAL A 110 30.07 0.63 6.41
N ASP A 111 30.24 -0.25 7.40
CA ASP A 111 30.96 -1.51 7.24
C ASP A 111 30.18 -2.56 6.42
N ILE A 112 28.86 -2.62 6.61
CA ILE A 112 28.00 -3.70 6.11
C ILE A 112 26.69 -3.11 5.60
N VAL A 113 26.23 -3.57 4.45
CA VAL A 113 24.84 -3.41 3.99
C VAL A 113 24.21 -4.80 3.97
N ILE A 114 23.14 -4.98 4.71
CA ILE A 114 22.27 -6.16 4.66
C ILE A 114 21.07 -5.76 3.82
N TRP A 115 20.86 -6.43 2.69
CA TRP A 115 19.57 -6.38 2.01
C TRP A 115 18.66 -7.42 2.68
N SER A 116 17.46 -7.02 3.08
CA SER A 116 16.38 -7.94 3.43
C SER A 116 16.10 -8.85 2.25
N HIS A 117 16.05 -8.28 1.04
CA HIS A 117 16.00 -8.98 -0.23
C HIS A 117 16.32 -8.07 -1.42
N THR A 118 16.21 -8.62 -2.64
CA THR A 118 16.76 -8.05 -3.88
C THR A 118 15.78 -7.22 -4.72
N HIS A 119 14.70 -6.67 -4.13
CA HIS A 119 13.81 -5.75 -4.85
C HIS A 119 14.30 -4.29 -4.83
N MET A 120 13.88 -3.53 -5.85
CA MET A 120 14.43 -2.21 -6.19
C MET A 120 14.37 -1.17 -5.08
N ASP A 121 13.39 -1.31 -4.19
CA ASP A 121 13.05 -0.44 -3.06
C ASP A 121 13.70 -0.87 -1.74
N HIS A 122 14.59 -1.87 -1.78
CA HIS A 122 15.43 -2.31 -0.65
C HIS A 122 16.92 -2.14 -0.95
N ILE A 123 17.31 -2.26 -2.22
CA ILE A 123 18.72 -2.32 -2.64
C ILE A 123 19.45 -0.98 -2.76
N GLY A 124 18.72 0.13 -2.91
CA GLY A 124 19.27 1.48 -3.06
C GLY A 124 20.23 1.65 -4.24
N ASP A 125 21.32 2.40 -4.02
CA ASP A 125 22.45 2.52 -4.95
C ASP A 125 23.75 2.11 -4.24
N MET A 126 24.09 0.83 -4.37
CA MET A 126 25.29 0.28 -3.73
C MET A 126 26.60 0.85 -4.28
N SER A 127 26.59 1.49 -5.47
CA SER A 127 27.79 2.12 -6.05
C SER A 127 28.28 3.34 -5.25
N LYS A 128 27.43 3.92 -4.39
CA LYS A 128 27.77 5.02 -3.49
C LYS A 128 28.57 4.59 -2.25
N PHE A 129 28.61 3.29 -1.96
CA PHE A 129 29.38 2.71 -0.86
C PHE A 129 30.73 2.20 -1.37
N PRO A 130 31.83 2.34 -0.61
CA PRO A 130 33.14 1.87 -1.04
C PRO A 130 33.17 0.34 -1.20
N PRO A 131 34.09 -0.22 -2.00
CA PRO A 131 34.25 -1.67 -2.15
C PRO A 131 34.57 -2.44 -0.85
N SER A 132 34.95 -1.72 0.22
CA SER A 132 35.17 -2.28 1.56
C SER A 132 33.88 -2.54 2.35
N THR A 133 32.73 -2.05 1.89
CA THR A 133 31.44 -2.32 2.51
C THR A 133 30.93 -3.69 2.05
N THR A 134 30.90 -4.66 2.96
CA THR A 134 30.39 -6.02 2.68
C THR A 134 28.89 -5.96 2.41
N LEU A 135 28.44 -6.57 1.31
CA LEU A 135 27.03 -6.82 1.03
C LEU A 135 26.62 -8.16 1.64
N VAL A 136 25.51 -8.19 2.35
CA VAL A 136 24.89 -9.39 2.93
C VAL A 136 23.52 -9.60 2.34
N ILE A 137 23.22 -10.84 1.95
CA ILE A 137 21.97 -11.27 1.31
C ILE A 137 21.51 -12.60 1.91
N GLY A 138 20.21 -12.91 1.85
CA GLY A 138 19.68 -14.20 2.32
C GLY A 138 19.93 -15.37 1.35
N PRO A 139 19.69 -16.61 1.78
CA PRO A 139 19.92 -17.82 0.98
C PRO A 139 19.07 -17.82 -0.29
N ASP A 140 19.61 -18.33 -1.40
CA ASP A 140 18.91 -18.44 -2.69
C ASP A 140 18.44 -17.09 -3.30
N SER A 141 18.96 -15.95 -2.83
CA SER A 141 18.70 -14.63 -3.43
C SER A 141 19.10 -14.59 -4.90
N ASP A 142 18.30 -13.93 -5.76
CA ASP A 142 18.72 -13.71 -7.16
C ASP A 142 19.93 -12.77 -7.21
N ARG A 143 20.90 -13.13 -8.06
CA ARG A 143 22.17 -12.42 -8.25
C ARG A 143 22.47 -12.16 -9.72
N ALA A 144 21.53 -12.47 -10.61
CA ALA A 144 21.60 -12.06 -12.00
C ALA A 144 21.61 -10.53 -12.08
N SER A 145 22.59 -9.98 -12.78
CA SER A 145 22.89 -8.54 -12.80
C SER A 145 23.12 -8.02 -14.22
N TYR A 146 22.66 -6.80 -14.47
CA TYR A 146 22.76 -6.10 -15.75
C TYR A 146 24.01 -5.19 -15.76
N PRO A 147 24.79 -5.12 -16.87
CA PRO A 147 24.51 -5.69 -18.19
C PRO A 147 25.03 -7.13 -18.43
N THR A 148 25.62 -7.81 -17.45
CA THR A 148 26.15 -9.18 -17.64
C THR A 148 25.06 -10.18 -18.06
N VAL A 149 23.85 -10.04 -17.50
CA VAL A 149 22.62 -10.73 -17.88
C VAL A 149 21.62 -9.68 -18.39
N ALA A 150 21.10 -9.89 -19.60
CA ALA A 150 20.41 -8.83 -20.34
C ALA A 150 19.05 -8.42 -19.75
N ASP A 151 18.35 -9.34 -19.10
CA ASP A 151 17.02 -9.20 -18.51
C ASP A 151 17.04 -9.13 -16.97
N ALA A 152 18.21 -9.13 -16.36
CA ALA A 152 18.39 -9.06 -14.90
C ALA A 152 17.78 -7.80 -14.26
N ARG A 153 17.37 -7.93 -12.99
CA ARG A 153 16.81 -6.83 -12.18
C ARG A 153 17.87 -6.00 -11.46
N LEU A 154 18.94 -6.64 -11.01
CA LEU A 154 20.05 -6.01 -10.30
C LEU A 154 21.08 -5.44 -11.29
N LEU A 155 22.08 -4.70 -10.78
CA LEU A 155 23.15 -4.12 -11.58
C LEU A 155 24.52 -4.72 -11.24
N ASP A 156 25.41 -4.83 -12.22
CA ASP A 156 26.79 -5.27 -12.01
C ASP A 156 27.53 -4.34 -11.01
N SER A 157 27.13 -3.06 -10.95
CA SER A 157 27.62 -2.06 -10.00
C SER A 157 27.34 -2.39 -8.54
N ASP A 158 26.26 -3.12 -8.26
CA ASP A 158 25.83 -3.42 -6.90
C ASP A 158 26.80 -4.39 -6.22
N PHE A 159 27.40 -5.28 -7.02
CA PHE A 159 28.38 -6.29 -6.60
C PHE A 159 29.84 -5.89 -6.90
N ALA A 160 30.07 -4.77 -7.57
CA ALA A 160 31.39 -4.41 -8.11
C ALA A 160 32.49 -4.30 -7.03
N ASN A 161 33.48 -5.18 -7.12
CA ASN A 161 34.71 -5.22 -6.30
C ASN A 161 34.51 -5.40 -4.78
N ARG A 162 33.32 -5.76 -4.31
CA ARG A 162 33.02 -5.93 -2.88
C ARG A 162 32.82 -7.39 -2.49
N GLU A 163 32.94 -7.68 -1.19
CA GLU A 163 32.51 -8.96 -0.63
C GLU A 163 30.98 -9.06 -0.67
N VAL A 164 30.48 -10.23 -1.09
CA VAL A 164 29.05 -10.57 -1.07
C VAL A 164 28.90 -11.85 -0.24
N HIS A 165 28.38 -11.70 0.97
CA HIS A 165 28.15 -12.78 1.93
C HIS A 165 26.69 -13.22 1.87
N GLU A 166 26.46 -14.40 1.30
CA GLU A 166 25.16 -15.06 1.30
C GLU A 166 25.01 -15.85 2.60
N VAL A 167 23.96 -15.54 3.37
CA VAL A 167 23.72 -16.13 4.69
C VAL A 167 23.17 -17.54 4.55
N SER A 168 23.70 -18.48 5.34
CA SER A 168 23.15 -19.84 5.45
C SER A 168 22.56 -20.10 6.84
N PHE A 169 21.36 -20.68 6.85
CA PHE A 169 20.66 -21.14 8.06
C PHE A 169 20.81 -22.64 8.31
N THR A 170 21.61 -23.37 7.50
CA THR A 170 21.76 -24.84 7.62
C THR A 170 22.27 -25.29 8.99
N ASP A 171 23.18 -24.52 9.59
CA ASP A 171 23.75 -24.79 10.91
C ASP A 171 23.10 -23.93 12.03
N ALA A 172 21.92 -23.33 11.77
CA ALA A 172 21.20 -22.54 12.76
C ALA A 172 20.76 -23.40 13.95
N SER A 173 21.37 -23.15 15.11
CA SER A 173 21.08 -23.87 16.37
C SER A 173 19.96 -23.25 17.21
N LEU A 174 19.48 -22.07 16.81
CA LEU A 174 18.40 -21.33 17.46
C LEU A 174 17.19 -21.27 16.54
N VAL A 175 16.00 -21.42 17.13
CA VAL A 175 14.71 -21.32 16.45
C VAL A 175 13.78 -20.42 17.27
N ILE A 176 13.07 -19.52 16.62
CA ILE A 176 12.05 -18.66 17.23
C ILE A 176 10.84 -18.57 16.31
N ALA A 177 9.62 -18.67 16.86
CA ALA A 177 8.38 -18.69 16.07
C ALA A 177 8.43 -19.66 14.86
N ASP A 178 8.99 -20.85 15.07
CA ASP A 178 9.23 -21.90 14.06
C ASP A 178 10.16 -21.48 12.89
N ARG A 179 10.98 -20.43 13.06
CA ARG A 179 11.99 -19.96 12.09
C ARG A 179 13.42 -20.09 12.61
N PRO A 180 14.37 -20.55 11.77
CA PRO A 180 15.78 -20.59 12.14
C PRO A 180 16.32 -19.16 12.25
N ILE A 181 17.18 -18.93 13.25
CA ILE A 181 17.86 -17.65 13.44
C ILE A 181 19.36 -17.85 13.61
N ILE A 182 20.12 -16.84 13.20
CA ILE A 182 21.56 -16.76 13.46
C ILE A 182 21.91 -15.50 14.24
N ASP A 183 22.85 -15.61 15.17
CA ASP A 183 23.47 -14.45 15.83
C ASP A 183 24.53 -13.88 14.88
N PHE A 184 24.17 -12.84 14.13
CA PHE A 184 24.96 -12.33 13.02
C PHE A 184 26.26 -11.64 13.48
N LEU A 185 26.27 -11.07 14.68
CA LEU A 185 27.46 -10.46 15.28
C LEU A 185 28.18 -11.38 16.27
N GLY A 186 27.57 -12.52 16.64
CA GLY A 186 28.14 -13.50 17.56
C GLY A 186 28.22 -13.04 19.02
N ASP A 187 27.51 -11.97 19.37
CA ASP A 187 27.48 -11.37 20.70
C ASP A 187 26.06 -11.16 21.26
N GLY A 188 25.05 -11.59 20.52
CA GLY A 188 23.63 -11.54 20.86
C GLY A 188 22.97 -10.18 20.69
N SER A 189 23.62 -9.22 20.01
CA SER A 189 23.07 -7.87 19.79
C SER A 189 22.29 -7.70 18.48
N LEU A 190 22.53 -8.54 17.46
CA LEU A 190 21.81 -8.53 16.18
C LEU A 190 21.68 -9.96 15.64
N TYR A 191 20.43 -10.38 15.40
CA TYR A 191 20.10 -11.67 14.78
C TYR A 191 19.50 -11.47 13.39
N LEU A 192 19.70 -12.44 12.51
CA LEU A 192 18.95 -12.57 11.25
C LEU A 192 18.00 -13.77 11.34
N ILE A 193 16.84 -13.64 10.69
CA ILE A 193 15.75 -14.62 10.67
C ILE A 193 15.40 -14.93 9.22
N ASP A 194 15.29 -16.21 8.88
CA ASP A 194 14.85 -16.68 7.57
C ASP A 194 13.32 -16.51 7.41
N MET A 195 12.89 -15.59 6.54
CA MET A 195 11.48 -15.26 6.31
C MET A 195 11.10 -15.33 4.81
N PRO A 196 11.35 -16.46 4.11
CA PRO A 196 11.10 -16.59 2.68
C PRO A 196 9.61 -16.51 2.32
N GLY A 197 9.32 -16.33 1.04
CA GLY A 197 7.99 -16.44 0.46
C GLY A 197 7.65 -15.25 -0.44
N HIS A 198 7.87 -14.03 0.04
CA HIS A 198 7.82 -12.84 -0.82
C HIS A 198 8.81 -12.99 -1.98
N CYS A 199 10.04 -13.33 -1.64
CA CYS A 199 11.01 -13.93 -2.55
C CYS A 199 11.81 -15.02 -1.79
N PRO A 200 12.58 -15.84 -2.50
CA PRO A 200 13.70 -16.57 -1.90
C PRO A 200 14.66 -15.59 -1.21
N GLY A 201 15.25 -16.00 -0.08
CA GLY A 201 16.24 -15.18 0.63
C GLY A 201 15.71 -13.94 1.36
N ASN A 202 14.39 -13.74 1.49
CA ASN A 202 13.88 -12.63 2.29
C ASN A 202 14.23 -12.82 3.79
N LEU A 203 15.03 -11.88 4.31
CA LEU A 203 15.48 -11.82 5.69
C LEU A 203 14.64 -10.83 6.50
N ALA A 204 14.38 -11.18 7.76
CA ALA A 204 14.10 -10.20 8.81
C ALA A 204 15.31 -10.08 9.74
N ALA A 205 15.49 -8.91 10.37
CA ALA A 205 16.51 -8.69 11.39
C ALA A 205 15.89 -8.41 12.76
N LEU A 206 16.50 -8.94 13.82
CA LEU A 206 16.10 -8.71 15.20
C LEU A 206 17.25 -8.05 15.96
N ALA A 207 17.14 -6.73 16.15
CA ALA A 207 18.14 -5.88 16.76
C ALA A 207 17.84 -5.70 18.26
N ARG A 208 18.75 -6.10 19.15
CA ARG A 208 18.61 -5.90 20.59
C ARG A 208 19.00 -4.47 20.97
N VAL A 209 18.03 -3.69 21.44
CA VAL A 209 18.23 -2.26 21.77
C VAL A 209 18.31 -1.97 23.27
N THR A 210 17.77 -2.84 24.11
CA THR A 210 18.06 -2.87 25.56
C THR A 210 18.31 -4.32 25.97
N PRO A 211 18.80 -4.63 27.18
CA PRO A 211 19.11 -6.01 27.55
C PRO A 211 17.98 -7.03 27.34
N SER A 212 16.72 -6.60 27.45
CA SER A 212 15.54 -7.43 27.17
C SER A 212 14.75 -7.05 25.92
N THR A 213 14.88 -5.85 25.35
CA THR A 213 13.98 -5.40 24.26
C THR A 213 14.62 -5.39 22.88
N PHE A 214 13.81 -5.68 21.87
CA PHE A 214 14.22 -5.80 20.48
C PHE A 214 13.38 -4.93 19.55
N LEU A 215 13.99 -4.49 18.45
CA LEU A 215 13.30 -4.09 17.23
C LEU A 215 13.38 -5.24 16.23
N LEU A 216 12.26 -5.57 15.59
CA LEU A 216 12.22 -6.54 14.50
C LEU A 216 11.98 -5.78 13.20
N LEU A 217 12.99 -5.76 12.34
CA LEU A 217 12.98 -5.14 11.01
C LEU A 217 12.48 -6.21 10.03
N GLY A 218 11.21 -6.11 9.63
CA GLY A 218 10.49 -7.21 8.99
C GLY A 218 10.79 -7.45 7.51
N GLY A 219 11.47 -6.50 6.86
CA GLY A 219 11.53 -6.46 5.38
C GLY A 219 10.11 -6.55 4.81
N ASP A 220 9.97 -7.35 3.76
CA ASP A 220 8.70 -7.60 3.05
C ASP A 220 8.01 -8.91 3.46
N THR A 221 8.34 -9.41 4.66
CA THR A 221 7.58 -10.52 5.26
C THR A 221 6.08 -10.19 5.31
N ALA A 222 5.73 -8.92 5.54
CA ALA A 222 4.39 -8.37 5.36
C ALA A 222 4.48 -6.90 4.90
N HIS A 223 3.58 -6.49 4.01
CA HIS A 223 3.53 -5.12 3.48
C HIS A 223 2.52 -4.23 4.22
N HIS A 224 1.56 -4.83 4.93
CA HIS A 224 0.55 -4.11 5.70
C HIS A 224 0.28 -4.80 7.05
N PRO A 225 0.12 -4.06 8.17
CA PRO A 225 -0.13 -4.64 9.49
C PRO A 225 -1.29 -5.64 9.55
N GLY A 226 -2.33 -5.39 8.75
CA GLY A 226 -3.48 -6.29 8.63
C GLY A 226 -3.14 -7.72 8.18
N GLN A 227 -1.96 -7.98 7.60
CA GLN A 227 -1.50 -9.33 7.25
C GLN A 227 -0.94 -10.13 8.44
N VAL A 228 -0.64 -9.46 9.56
CA VAL A 228 -0.15 -10.09 10.80
C VAL A 228 -0.99 -9.76 12.04
N ARG A 229 -1.97 -8.84 11.90
CA ARG A 229 -2.88 -8.38 12.97
C ARG A 229 -4.36 -8.44 12.54
N PRO A 230 -5.28 -8.80 13.44
CA PRO A 230 -5.00 -9.38 14.76
C PRO A 230 -4.40 -10.80 14.62
N ASN A 231 -3.92 -11.36 15.72
CA ASN A 231 -3.47 -12.74 15.79
C ASN A 231 -3.87 -13.35 17.15
N ALA A 232 -3.67 -14.65 17.33
CA ALA A 232 -4.10 -15.40 18.52
C ALA A 232 -3.49 -14.92 19.86
N HIS A 233 -2.54 -13.98 19.84
CA HIS A 233 -1.77 -13.53 21.00
C HIS A 233 -1.80 -12.02 21.23
N ILE A 234 -1.84 -11.18 20.18
CA ILE A 234 -1.67 -9.72 20.28
C ILE A 234 -2.67 -9.04 21.24
N HIS A 235 -3.94 -9.47 21.27
CA HIS A 235 -4.95 -8.90 22.18
C HIS A 235 -4.61 -9.06 23.68
N LYS A 236 -3.73 -10.01 24.04
CA LYS A 236 -3.34 -10.28 25.43
C LYS A 236 -2.17 -9.40 25.90
N THR A 237 -1.37 -8.89 24.97
CA THR A 237 -0.12 -8.17 25.24
C THR A 237 -0.20 -6.71 24.84
N CYS A 238 -0.85 -6.42 23.72
CA CYS A 238 -1.21 -5.09 23.26
C CYS A 238 -2.73 -5.07 22.94
N PRO A 239 -3.62 -4.97 23.94
CA PRO A 239 -5.06 -4.91 23.70
C PRO A 239 -5.45 -3.68 22.86
N CYS A 240 -6.44 -3.85 21.98
CA CYS A 240 -6.90 -2.75 21.12
C CYS A 240 -7.59 -1.65 21.96
N PRO A 241 -7.23 -0.36 21.78
CA PRO A 241 -7.88 0.74 22.49
C PRO A 241 -9.40 0.78 22.26
N ALA A 242 -10.17 1.02 23.32
CA ALA A 242 -11.63 1.05 23.27
C ALA A 242 -12.24 1.97 22.17
N PRO A 243 -11.67 3.15 21.83
CA PRO A 243 -12.17 3.96 20.71
C PRO A 243 -12.03 3.27 19.35
N ILE A 244 -10.94 2.52 19.12
CA ILE A 244 -10.70 1.78 17.88
C ILE A 244 -11.62 0.55 17.83
N LEU A 245 -11.76 -0.19 18.94
CA LEU A 245 -12.75 -1.27 19.07
C LEU A 245 -14.18 -0.79 18.79
N GLN A 246 -14.54 0.44 19.21
CA GLN A 246 -15.87 0.99 18.99
C GLN A 246 -16.09 1.43 17.54
N SER A 247 -15.12 2.11 16.91
CA SER A 247 -15.19 2.51 15.49
C SER A 247 -15.28 1.29 14.58
N THR A 248 -14.40 0.30 14.77
CA THR A 248 -14.28 -0.88 13.89
C THR A 248 -15.53 -1.74 13.82
N ARG A 249 -16.41 -1.73 14.83
CA ARG A 249 -17.70 -2.44 14.78
C ARG A 249 -18.62 -1.98 13.65
N GLY A 250 -18.51 -0.72 13.23
CA GLY A 250 -19.35 -0.10 12.21
C GLY A 250 -18.63 0.22 10.89
N SER A 251 -17.31 0.47 10.92
CA SER A 251 -16.52 0.75 9.71
C SER A 251 -16.05 -0.53 9.01
N VAL A 252 -15.49 -1.50 9.75
CA VAL A 252 -14.91 -2.71 9.15
C VAL A 252 -16.01 -3.60 8.57
N SER A 253 -15.92 -3.85 7.26
CA SER A 253 -16.98 -4.53 6.52
C SER A 253 -17.17 -6.00 6.95
N THR A 254 -18.37 -6.31 7.45
CA THR A 254 -18.79 -7.69 7.74
C THR A 254 -18.76 -8.55 6.48
N LYS A 255 -19.22 -8.04 5.32
CA LYS A 255 -19.19 -8.73 4.01
C LYS A 255 -17.84 -9.39 3.69
N TYR A 256 -16.73 -8.73 4.03
CA TYR A 256 -15.38 -9.23 3.74
C TYR A 256 -14.76 -10.05 4.89
N PHE A 257 -15.04 -9.69 6.16
CA PHE A 257 -14.30 -10.23 7.31
C PHE A 257 -15.13 -11.07 8.29
N SER A 258 -16.46 -11.03 8.18
CA SER A 258 -17.43 -11.75 9.05
C SER A 258 -18.85 -11.76 8.43
N PRO A 259 -19.05 -12.38 7.24
CA PRO A 259 -20.29 -12.22 6.45
C PRO A 259 -21.55 -12.75 7.16
N GLU A 260 -21.39 -13.71 8.07
CA GLU A 260 -22.48 -14.28 8.89
C GLU A 260 -22.81 -13.43 10.15
N SER A 261 -22.21 -12.25 10.31
CA SER A 261 -22.32 -11.40 11.51
C SER A 261 -22.91 -10.02 11.21
N THR A 262 -23.69 -9.48 12.16
CA THR A 262 -24.32 -8.16 12.04
C THR A 262 -23.39 -6.99 12.38
N TYR A 263 -22.20 -7.28 12.92
CA TYR A 263 -21.13 -6.32 13.19
C TYR A 263 -19.77 -7.04 13.15
N PHE A 264 -18.69 -6.29 12.94
CA PHE A 264 -17.35 -6.84 12.99
C PHE A 264 -16.84 -6.93 14.44
N ASP A 265 -16.59 -8.16 14.91
CA ASP A 265 -16.04 -8.42 16.24
C ASP A 265 -14.50 -8.48 16.20
N LEU A 266 -13.85 -7.33 16.37
CA LEU A 266 -12.41 -7.23 16.51
C LEU A 266 -11.90 -7.81 17.84
N GLU A 267 -12.72 -7.81 18.91
CA GLU A 267 -12.26 -8.14 20.26
C GLU A 267 -11.95 -9.64 20.41
N ASN A 268 -12.71 -10.50 19.71
CA ASN A 268 -12.52 -11.95 19.71
C ASN A 268 -11.81 -12.51 18.46
N ARG A 269 -11.36 -11.66 17.52
CA ARG A 269 -10.72 -12.12 16.28
C ARG A 269 -9.27 -12.57 16.54
N THR A 270 -8.95 -13.80 16.16
CA THR A 270 -7.59 -14.39 16.32
C THR A 270 -6.78 -14.51 15.04
N GLU A 271 -7.36 -14.16 13.89
CA GLU A 271 -6.73 -14.30 12.57
C GLU A 271 -6.50 -12.94 11.90
N PRO A 272 -5.43 -12.77 11.09
CA PRO A 272 -5.17 -11.54 10.35
C PRO A 272 -6.39 -11.06 9.54
N LEU A 273 -6.48 -9.75 9.35
CA LEU A 273 -7.52 -9.15 8.52
C LEU A 273 -7.28 -9.44 7.04
N LEU A 274 -6.04 -9.26 6.59
CA LEU A 274 -5.63 -9.39 5.20
C LEU A 274 -4.72 -10.60 5.01
N SER A 275 -4.56 -11.00 3.75
CA SER A 275 -3.71 -12.10 3.29
C SER A 275 -2.85 -11.64 2.12
N VAL A 276 -1.86 -12.45 1.75
CA VAL A 276 -1.24 -12.46 0.41
C VAL A 276 -2.31 -12.67 -0.68
N PRO A 277 -2.18 -12.15 -1.92
CA PRO A 277 -3.14 -12.35 -3.03
C PRO A 277 -3.23 -13.79 -3.55
N SER A 278 -4.39 -14.20 -4.09
CA SER A 278 -4.63 -15.58 -4.57
C SER A 278 -4.46 -15.77 -6.07
N GLY A 279 -4.58 -14.67 -6.82
CA GLY A 279 -4.38 -14.63 -8.27
C GLY A 279 -3.21 -13.74 -8.67
N THR A 280 -3.12 -13.49 -9.96
CA THR A 280 -2.13 -12.58 -10.57
C THR A 280 -2.77 -11.21 -10.87
N PRO A 281 -2.03 -10.09 -10.71
CA PRO A 281 -0.64 -10.00 -10.26
C PRO A 281 -0.48 -10.18 -8.75
N SER A 282 0.69 -10.67 -8.34
CA SER A 282 1.16 -10.78 -6.95
C SER A 282 2.66 -10.53 -6.94
N LEU A 283 3.20 -9.84 -5.93
CA LEU A 283 4.66 -9.73 -5.73
C LEU A 283 5.25 -10.82 -4.83
N TYR A 284 4.44 -11.74 -4.32
CA TYR A 284 4.93 -12.89 -3.56
C TYR A 284 5.23 -14.07 -4.48
N ALA A 285 6.48 -14.54 -4.47
CA ALA A 285 6.97 -15.68 -5.25
C ALA A 285 6.31 -17.02 -4.84
N ASP A 286 6.06 -17.23 -3.55
CA ASP A 286 5.27 -18.36 -3.04
C ASP A 286 4.30 -17.94 -1.93
N ARG A 287 2.99 -18.06 -2.20
CA ARG A 287 1.93 -17.65 -1.27
C ARG A 287 1.97 -18.42 0.05
N ALA A 288 2.16 -19.74 0.01
CA ALA A 288 2.01 -20.58 1.19
C ALA A 288 3.12 -20.28 2.21
N THR A 289 4.37 -20.26 1.73
CA THR A 289 5.56 -19.89 2.49
C THR A 289 5.45 -18.47 3.03
N SER A 290 4.92 -17.53 2.24
CA SER A 290 4.67 -16.15 2.68
C SER A 290 3.69 -16.09 3.86
N ILE A 291 2.55 -16.78 3.78
CA ILE A 291 1.56 -16.83 4.87
C ILE A 291 2.16 -17.49 6.12
N ASP A 292 2.98 -18.52 5.95
CA ASP A 292 3.68 -19.15 7.07
C ASP A 292 4.77 -18.24 7.67
N SER A 293 5.39 -17.35 6.90
CA SER A 293 6.37 -16.35 7.39
C SER A 293 5.65 -15.19 8.09
N GLN A 294 4.49 -14.78 7.58
CA GLN A 294 3.57 -13.84 8.22
C GLN A 294 3.04 -14.37 9.56
N ARG A 295 2.76 -15.68 9.67
CA ARG A 295 2.37 -16.32 10.93
C ARG A 295 3.50 -16.26 11.97
N ALA A 296 4.73 -16.57 11.56
CA ALA A 296 5.90 -16.48 12.44
C ALA A 296 6.14 -15.03 12.90
N LEU A 297 6.09 -14.07 11.97
CA LEU A 297 6.16 -12.65 12.25
C LEU A 297 5.05 -12.19 13.22
N GLY A 298 3.82 -12.68 13.07
CA GLY A 298 2.69 -12.38 13.97
C GLY A 298 2.87 -12.92 15.40
N VAL A 299 3.55 -14.06 15.58
CA VAL A 299 3.94 -14.56 16.92
C VAL A 299 4.94 -13.62 17.58
N LEU A 300 5.94 -13.14 16.82
CA LEU A 300 6.95 -12.18 17.30
C LEU A 300 6.34 -10.79 17.56
N ASP A 301 5.45 -10.31 16.69
CA ASP A 301 4.70 -9.07 16.85
C ASP A 301 3.86 -9.04 18.13
N ALA A 302 3.41 -10.21 18.61
CA ALA A 302 2.67 -10.28 19.85
C ALA A 302 3.54 -10.19 21.12
N ASP A 303 4.84 -10.50 21.08
CA ASP A 303 5.70 -10.49 22.29
C ASP A 303 5.90 -9.05 22.82
N PRO A 304 5.68 -8.77 24.13
CA PRO A 304 5.73 -7.42 24.67
C PRO A 304 7.13 -6.79 24.71
N ASP A 305 8.19 -7.56 24.47
CA ASP A 305 9.59 -7.10 24.41
C ASP A 305 10.12 -6.97 22.96
N VAL A 306 9.27 -7.16 21.94
CA VAL A 306 9.59 -6.96 20.51
C VAL A 306 8.70 -5.88 19.90
N PHE A 307 9.29 -4.91 19.19
CA PHE A 307 8.54 -3.95 18.37
C PHE A 307 8.84 -4.18 16.88
N VAL A 308 7.81 -4.56 16.11
CA VAL A 308 7.92 -4.87 14.68
C VAL A 308 7.76 -3.60 13.84
N MET A 309 8.71 -3.41 12.92
CA MET A 309 8.72 -2.41 11.87
C MET A 309 8.66 -3.13 10.51
N LEU A 310 7.54 -3.04 9.80
CA LEU A 310 7.40 -3.55 8.42
C LEU A 310 7.90 -2.49 7.44
N ALA A 311 8.59 -2.88 6.36
CA ALA A 311 9.25 -1.94 5.45
C ALA A 311 8.31 -0.88 4.85
N HIS A 312 7.06 -1.26 4.60
CA HIS A 312 6.05 -0.43 3.93
C HIS A 312 4.88 0.02 4.80
N ASP A 313 4.85 -0.30 6.09
CA ASP A 313 3.82 0.18 7.03
C ASP A 313 4.02 1.67 7.32
N PRO A 314 3.10 2.57 6.92
CA PRO A 314 3.26 4.00 7.17
C PRO A 314 2.86 4.42 8.60
N THR A 315 2.22 3.55 9.39
CA THR A 315 1.70 3.92 10.71
C THR A 315 2.77 4.38 11.73
N PRO A 316 4.02 3.87 11.73
CA PRO A 316 5.07 4.37 12.60
C PRO A 316 5.48 5.82 12.31
N LEU A 317 5.32 6.33 11.08
CA LEU A 317 5.76 7.69 10.69
C LEU A 317 5.17 8.81 11.57
N MET A 318 3.97 8.58 12.11
CA MET A 318 3.27 9.55 12.97
C MET A 318 3.62 9.41 14.46
N VAL A 319 4.39 8.39 14.85
CA VAL A 319 4.60 8.00 16.26
C VAL A 319 6.08 8.00 16.65
N ILE A 320 6.98 7.53 15.78
CA ILE A 320 8.39 7.34 16.10
C ILE A 320 9.24 8.55 15.73
N ASP A 321 10.32 8.77 16.47
CA ASP A 321 11.33 9.77 16.09
C ASP A 321 12.22 9.20 14.98
N MET A 322 12.10 9.76 13.77
CA MET A 322 12.94 9.40 12.62
C MET A 322 14.40 9.86 12.78
N PHE A 323 15.29 9.36 11.92
CA PHE A 323 16.69 9.77 11.84
C PHE A 323 16.84 11.31 11.86
N PRO A 324 17.74 11.89 12.68
CA PRO A 324 18.88 11.26 13.36
C PRO A 324 18.58 10.69 14.76
N SER A 325 17.32 10.60 15.19
CA SER A 325 16.96 10.00 16.49
C SER A 325 17.11 8.47 16.50
N THR A 326 17.25 7.89 17.70
CA THR A 326 17.30 6.44 17.91
C THR A 326 15.97 5.88 18.35
N LEU A 327 15.69 4.64 17.94
CA LEU A 327 14.48 3.90 18.27
C LEU A 327 14.59 3.11 19.59
N ASP A 328 15.76 3.09 20.21
CA ASP A 328 16.12 2.20 21.32
C ASP A 328 15.18 2.29 22.53
N ALA A 329 14.63 3.50 22.76
CA ALA A 329 13.72 3.80 23.85
C ALA A 329 12.24 3.48 23.56
N TRP A 330 11.91 2.78 22.46
CA TRP A 330 10.52 2.55 22.02
C TRP A 330 9.59 2.05 23.12
N LYS A 331 10.06 1.13 23.96
CA LYS A 331 9.25 0.53 25.05
C LYS A 331 9.00 1.53 26.18
N ALA A 332 9.99 2.35 26.52
CA ALA A 332 9.84 3.42 27.51
C ALA A 332 8.94 4.56 27.02
N LYS A 333 8.87 4.77 25.69
CA LYS A 333 7.96 5.73 25.04
C LYS A 333 6.57 5.17 24.73
N GLY A 334 6.33 3.86 24.94
CA GLY A 334 5.06 3.20 24.63
C GLY A 334 4.68 3.24 23.15
N TRP A 335 5.68 3.24 22.25
CA TRP A 335 5.43 3.39 20.80
C TRP A 335 4.74 2.19 20.19
N LYS A 336 5.01 0.97 20.68
CA LYS A 336 4.34 -0.25 20.21
C LYS A 336 2.83 -0.17 20.43
N GLU A 337 2.42 0.22 21.63
CA GLU A 337 1.03 0.34 22.04
C GLU A 337 0.27 1.42 21.25
N GLN A 338 0.99 2.44 20.75
CA GLN A 338 0.45 3.48 19.86
C GLN A 338 0.35 3.00 18.40
N VAL A 339 1.30 2.21 17.91
CA VAL A 339 1.37 1.77 16.49
C VAL A 339 0.51 0.54 16.19
N VAL A 340 0.47 -0.47 17.08
CA VAL A 340 -0.05 -1.82 16.75
C VAL A 340 -1.44 -1.81 16.08
N TRP A 341 -2.35 -0.95 16.55
CA TRP A 341 -3.73 -0.87 16.08
C TRP A 341 -4.03 0.35 15.21
N GLU A 342 -3.03 1.19 14.92
CA GLU A 342 -3.25 2.49 14.29
C GLU A 342 -3.85 2.33 12.88
N PHE A 343 -3.43 1.31 12.14
CA PHE A 343 -3.89 0.98 10.78
C PHE A 343 -5.41 0.76 10.63
N LEU A 344 -6.14 0.66 11.74
CA LEU A 344 -7.60 0.52 11.78
C LEU A 344 -8.34 1.86 11.88
N LYS A 345 -7.64 2.97 12.11
CA LYS A 345 -8.26 4.29 12.15
C LYS A 345 -8.68 4.75 10.75
N GLU A 346 -9.61 5.69 10.73
CA GLU A 346 -10.24 6.18 9.49
C GLU A 346 -9.37 7.23 8.77
N ASP A 347 -8.49 7.95 9.49
CA ASP A 347 -7.79 9.15 9.02
C ASP A 347 -6.30 9.21 9.39
N ILE A 348 -5.49 8.23 8.98
CA ILE A 348 -4.02 8.39 8.95
C ILE A 348 -3.69 9.23 7.71
N GLU A 349 -3.75 10.55 7.85
CA GLU A 349 -3.25 11.49 6.83
C GLU A 349 -1.72 11.39 6.74
N VAL A 350 -1.22 10.63 5.76
CA VAL A 350 0.20 10.60 5.40
C VAL A 350 0.36 11.63 4.28
N GLY A 351 0.64 12.87 4.67
CA GLY A 351 0.71 14.01 3.75
C GLY A 351 -0.62 14.27 3.04
N LYS A 352 -0.66 14.06 1.71
CA LYS A 352 -1.89 14.19 0.90
C LYS A 352 -2.60 12.85 0.62
N ALA A 353 -2.07 11.74 1.12
CA ALA A 353 -2.65 10.42 0.96
C ALA A 353 -3.34 9.98 2.26
N THR A 354 -4.62 9.63 2.18
CA THR A 354 -5.37 9.11 3.34
C THR A 354 -5.16 7.60 3.45
N VAL A 355 -4.25 7.18 4.33
CA VAL A 355 -4.28 5.82 4.89
C VAL A 355 -5.46 5.78 5.87
N GLY A 356 -6.25 4.71 5.86
CA GLY A 356 -7.35 4.54 6.82
C GLY A 356 -8.74 4.60 6.20
N ARG A 357 -9.66 3.79 6.76
CA ARG A 357 -10.98 3.31 6.31
C ARG A 357 -11.02 2.02 5.47
N ILE A 358 -11.06 0.87 6.15
CA ILE A 358 -11.80 -0.27 5.60
C ILE A 358 -13.25 0.19 5.48
N GLU A 359 -13.72 0.43 4.25
CA GLU A 359 -15.14 0.51 3.95
C GLU A 359 -15.46 -0.48 2.84
N ALA A 360 -16.57 -1.19 3.00
CA ALA A 360 -17.34 -1.58 1.84
C ALA A 360 -18.50 -0.61 1.77
N ILE A 361 -18.63 0.12 0.66
CA ILE A 361 -19.89 0.78 0.35
C ILE A 361 -20.93 -0.32 0.19
N ASP A 362 -21.89 -0.34 1.11
CA ASP A 362 -23.11 -1.10 0.95
C ASP A 362 -23.98 -0.35 -0.07
N PHE A 363 -24.33 -1.01 -1.18
CA PHE A 363 -25.03 -0.39 -2.29
C PHE A 363 -26.55 -0.30 -2.10
N ASP A 364 -27.08 -0.76 -0.95
CA ASP A 364 -28.51 -0.72 -0.63
C ASP A 364 -29.03 0.68 -0.22
N ASN A 365 -28.22 1.75 -0.34
CA ASN A 365 -28.69 3.13 -0.12
C ASN A 365 -28.03 4.16 -1.08
N PRO A 366 -28.75 4.71 -2.08
CA PRO A 366 -28.14 5.36 -3.24
C PRO A 366 -27.81 6.86 -3.06
N PHE A 367 -27.30 7.29 -1.91
CA PHE A 367 -26.86 8.68 -1.70
C PHE A 367 -25.67 8.80 -0.75
N ILE A 368 -24.45 8.88 -1.31
CA ILE A 368 -23.34 9.79 -0.95
C ILE A 368 -22.23 9.60 -1.99
N LEU A 369 -21.72 10.70 -2.54
CA LEU A 369 -20.61 10.72 -3.48
C LEU A 369 -19.49 11.56 -2.84
N VAL A 370 -18.40 10.91 -2.45
CA VAL A 370 -17.24 11.58 -1.84
C VAL A 370 -16.41 12.22 -2.97
N LEU A 371 -16.06 13.50 -2.82
CA LEU A 371 -15.33 14.27 -3.83
C LEU A 371 -13.83 14.34 -3.50
N ASP A 372 -13.00 13.93 -4.46
CA ASP A 372 -11.54 14.07 -4.45
C ASP A 372 -11.11 15.56 -4.56
N PRO A 373 -10.07 16.02 -3.83
CA PRO A 373 -9.61 17.40 -3.85
C PRO A 373 -8.87 17.87 -5.13
N GLN A 374 -8.64 17.03 -6.16
CA GLN A 374 -7.96 17.41 -7.41
C GLN A 374 -8.82 18.24 -8.40
N VAL A 375 -9.57 19.23 -7.89
CA VAL A 375 -10.36 20.16 -8.72
C VAL A 375 -9.46 21.23 -9.35
N ARG A 376 -9.13 21.09 -10.64
CA ARG A 376 -8.47 22.17 -11.41
C ARG A 376 -9.49 23.21 -11.87
N ARG A 377 -9.34 24.45 -11.39
CA ARG A 377 -10.18 25.60 -11.79
C ARG A 377 -9.77 26.10 -13.18
N VAL A 378 -10.59 25.83 -14.19
CA VAL A 378 -10.39 26.34 -15.56
C VAL A 378 -11.17 27.65 -15.74
N THR A 379 -10.48 28.76 -15.91
CA THR A 379 -11.10 30.06 -16.22
C THR A 379 -11.10 30.31 -17.72
N ALA A 380 -12.28 30.24 -18.36
CA ALA A 380 -12.50 30.74 -19.72
C ALA A 380 -12.67 32.28 -19.72
N PRO A 381 -12.43 32.98 -20.84
CA PRO A 381 -12.67 34.42 -20.94
C PRO A 381 -14.17 34.75 -20.80
N MET A 382 -14.51 35.76 -20.00
CA MET A 382 -15.90 36.18 -19.78
C MET A 382 -16.47 36.95 -20.98
N ASP A 383 -17.72 36.64 -21.35
CA ASP A 383 -18.59 37.57 -22.07
C ASP A 383 -19.26 38.51 -21.04
N PRO A 384 -19.06 39.84 -21.14
CA PRO A 384 -19.59 40.79 -20.15
C PRO A 384 -21.12 40.97 -20.20
N SER A 385 -21.85 40.32 -21.12
CA SER A 385 -23.30 40.45 -21.24
C SER A 385 -24.12 39.59 -20.26
N LEU A 386 -23.52 38.61 -19.57
CA LEU A 386 -24.26 37.56 -18.85
C LEU A 386 -24.61 37.85 -17.38
N GLY A 387 -24.07 38.90 -16.76
CA GLY A 387 -24.58 39.48 -15.51
C GLY A 387 -24.59 38.61 -14.23
N VAL A 388 -24.10 37.36 -14.27
CA VAL A 388 -24.06 36.43 -13.13
C VAL A 388 -22.76 35.64 -13.15
N ASP A 389 -22.05 35.59 -12.02
CA ASP A 389 -20.89 34.70 -11.84
C ASP A 389 -21.34 33.23 -11.81
N VAL A 390 -21.04 32.49 -12.88
CA VAL A 390 -21.23 31.03 -12.94
C VAL A 390 -19.86 30.35 -12.88
N ALA A 391 -19.52 29.80 -11.71
CA ALA A 391 -18.35 28.94 -11.56
C ALA A 391 -18.66 27.56 -12.16
N ILE A 392 -18.06 27.24 -13.31
CA ILE A 392 -18.13 25.91 -13.92
C ILE A 392 -17.04 25.04 -13.31
N PHE A 393 -17.44 23.92 -12.74
CA PHE A 393 -16.53 22.86 -12.29
C PHE A 393 -16.57 21.73 -13.32
N ALA A 394 -15.41 21.42 -13.89
CA ALA A 394 -15.20 20.28 -14.78
C ALA A 394 -14.36 19.23 -14.05
N ILE A 395 -14.87 18.02 -13.92
CA ILE A 395 -14.13 16.86 -13.40
C ILE A 395 -13.70 16.01 -14.60
N LEU A 396 -12.41 15.70 -14.65
CA LEU A 396 -11.76 15.01 -15.76
C LEU A 396 -11.67 13.53 -15.41
N MET A 397 -12.48 12.69 -16.07
CA MET A 397 -12.60 11.27 -15.72
C MET A 397 -11.67 10.39 -16.59
N THR A 398 -11.53 10.74 -17.87
CA THR A 398 -10.56 10.18 -18.84
C THR A 398 -10.25 11.24 -19.90
N PRO A 399 -9.31 11.05 -20.85
CA PRO A 399 -8.99 12.05 -21.89
C PRO A 399 -10.19 12.48 -22.75
N ASP A 400 -11.19 11.63 -22.90
CA ASP A 400 -12.37 11.83 -23.76
C ASP A 400 -13.68 12.05 -22.99
N MET A 401 -13.64 12.22 -21.66
CA MET A 401 -14.85 12.29 -20.81
C MET A 401 -14.76 13.35 -19.71
N PHE A 402 -15.74 14.25 -19.68
CA PHE A 402 -15.84 15.36 -18.73
C PHE A 402 -17.21 15.37 -18.05
N LEU A 403 -17.21 15.54 -16.72
CA LEU A 403 -18.43 15.83 -15.95
C LEU A 403 -18.52 17.34 -15.70
N VAL A 404 -19.65 17.96 -16.06
CA VAL A 404 -19.91 19.39 -15.86
C VAL A 404 -21.04 19.55 -14.83
N ILE A 405 -20.74 20.21 -13.71
CA ILE A 405 -21.71 20.44 -12.63
C ILE A 405 -22.08 21.93 -12.61
N VAL A 406 -23.37 22.24 -12.82
CA VAL A 406 -23.91 23.61 -12.81
C VAL A 406 -24.79 23.81 -11.55
N PRO A 407 -24.40 24.67 -10.61
CA PRO A 407 -25.08 24.78 -9.32
C PRO A 407 -26.37 25.62 -9.41
N LYS A 408 -27.49 25.04 -9.88
CA LYS A 408 -28.89 25.30 -9.45
C LYS A 408 -30.00 24.64 -10.29
N LEU A 409 -29.68 23.87 -11.31
CA LEU A 409 -30.66 23.08 -12.07
C LEU A 409 -30.26 21.60 -12.07
N VAL A 410 -31.26 20.73 -12.27
CA VAL A 410 -31.18 19.27 -12.18
C VAL A 410 -29.97 18.72 -12.97
N PRO A 411 -29.20 17.74 -12.44
CA PRO A 411 -28.04 17.20 -13.14
C PRO A 411 -28.44 16.55 -14.47
N ILE A 412 -27.85 17.03 -15.56
CA ILE A 412 -27.99 16.45 -16.90
C ILE A 412 -26.72 15.64 -17.19
N PHE A 413 -26.88 14.35 -17.44
CA PHE A 413 -25.79 13.50 -17.93
C PHE A 413 -25.63 13.67 -19.43
N VAL A 414 -24.42 14.02 -19.89
CA VAL A 414 -24.05 14.04 -21.31
C VAL A 414 -22.81 13.18 -21.47
N VAL A 415 -22.91 12.14 -22.31
CA VAL A 415 -21.79 11.27 -22.69
C VAL A 415 -21.61 11.38 -24.19
N GLY A 416 -20.47 11.90 -24.64
CA GLY A 416 -20.19 12.05 -26.06
C GLY A 416 -18.86 12.75 -26.33
N SER A 417 -18.07 12.20 -27.25
CA SER A 417 -16.79 12.74 -27.68
C SER A 417 -16.94 13.97 -28.57
N GLY A 418 -16.29 15.07 -28.21
CA GLY A 418 -15.87 16.14 -29.13
C GLY A 418 -16.95 16.89 -29.92
N ASN A 419 -17.70 17.79 -29.25
CA ASN A 419 -17.89 19.20 -29.66
C ASN A 419 -18.89 19.92 -28.74
N PHE A 420 -18.64 21.19 -28.42
CA PHE A 420 -19.50 22.00 -27.54
C PHE A 420 -20.70 22.58 -28.30
N VAL A 421 -21.90 22.44 -27.72
CA VAL A 421 -23.10 23.21 -28.09
C VAL A 421 -23.73 23.75 -26.80
N VAL A 422 -23.87 25.08 -26.70
CA VAL A 422 -24.58 25.74 -25.60
C VAL A 422 -25.87 26.34 -26.16
N GLY A 423 -27.01 25.80 -25.75
CA GLY A 423 -28.33 26.35 -26.06
C GLY A 423 -28.91 27.09 -24.87
N MET A 424 -29.31 28.35 -25.06
CA MET A 424 -30.14 29.10 -24.11
C MET A 424 -31.54 29.29 -24.72
N GLY A 425 -32.58 28.82 -24.02
CA GLY A 425 -33.97 29.05 -24.42
C GLY A 425 -34.97 28.27 -23.57
N ASN A 426 -35.98 28.96 -23.04
CA ASN A 426 -37.07 28.35 -22.25
C ASN A 426 -38.14 27.72 -23.16
N THR A 427 -37.79 26.71 -23.95
CA THR A 427 -38.72 25.78 -24.62
C THR A 427 -37.99 24.52 -25.03
N LEU A 428 -38.63 23.35 -24.85
CA LEU A 428 -38.04 22.05 -25.12
C LEU A 428 -38.23 21.66 -26.60
N ASP A 429 -37.31 22.06 -27.47
CA ASP A 429 -37.26 21.62 -28.87
C ASP A 429 -36.12 20.62 -29.09
N ILE A 430 -36.46 19.38 -29.48
CA ILE A 430 -35.51 18.30 -29.76
C ILE A 430 -35.12 18.35 -31.24
N VAL A 431 -33.84 18.60 -31.52
CA VAL A 431 -33.26 18.43 -32.87
C VAL A 431 -32.18 17.36 -32.82
N ALA A 432 -32.44 16.23 -33.47
CA ALA A 432 -31.47 15.14 -33.60
C ALA A 432 -30.52 15.39 -34.79
N ALA A 433 -29.23 15.12 -34.59
CA ALA A 433 -28.26 14.96 -35.66
C ALA A 433 -27.52 13.63 -35.45
N GLN A 434 -27.61 12.73 -36.43
CA GLN A 434 -27.24 11.33 -36.31
C GLN A 434 -26.01 11.04 -37.17
N PHE A 435 -24.92 10.57 -36.56
CA PHE A 435 -23.83 9.92 -37.28
C PHE A 435 -23.41 8.63 -36.56
N ILE A 436 -23.18 7.59 -37.37
CA ILE A 436 -23.18 6.19 -36.95
C ILE A 436 -21.75 5.72 -36.75
N PHE A 437 -21.42 5.26 -35.54
CA PHE A 437 -20.68 4.03 -35.32
C PHE A 437 -21.18 3.37 -34.03
N ASN A 438 -21.25 2.04 -34.01
CA ASN A 438 -22.00 1.27 -33.01
C ASN A 438 -21.44 1.42 -31.59
N HIS A 439 -22.27 1.83 -30.64
CA HIS A 439 -22.68 1.05 -29.45
C HIS A 439 -23.83 1.77 -28.72
N LEU A 440 -24.59 1.06 -27.87
CA LEU A 440 -25.82 1.57 -27.24
C LEU A 440 -25.57 2.83 -26.39
N VAL A 441 -26.43 3.83 -26.56
CA VAL A 441 -26.63 4.92 -25.59
C VAL A 441 -28.04 4.78 -25.03
N GLY A 442 -28.16 4.44 -23.74
CA GLY A 442 -29.42 4.45 -23.01
C GLY A 442 -29.61 5.80 -22.32
N VAL A 443 -30.78 6.42 -22.47
CA VAL A 443 -31.18 7.62 -21.75
C VAL A 443 -32.28 7.25 -20.76
N PHE A 444 -32.06 7.50 -19.47
CA PHE A 444 -33.06 7.31 -18.42
C PHE A 444 -33.59 8.66 -17.96
N CYS A 445 -34.92 8.77 -17.82
CA CYS A 445 -35.56 9.91 -17.17
C CYS A 445 -35.79 9.58 -15.69
N LEU A 446 -35.52 10.51 -14.79
CA LEU A 446 -35.30 10.22 -13.36
C LEU A 446 -36.57 10.28 -12.48
N ASP A 447 -37.76 10.35 -13.08
CA ASP A 447 -39.04 10.44 -12.36
C ASP A 447 -39.77 9.08 -12.17
N ASP A 448 -39.39 8.03 -12.91
CA ASP A 448 -40.10 6.72 -12.84
C ASP A 448 -39.57 5.76 -11.74
N LEU A 449 -38.42 6.03 -11.13
CA LEU A 449 -37.84 5.17 -10.08
C LEU A 449 -38.45 5.37 -8.68
N ALA A 450 -39.33 6.35 -8.50
CA ALA A 450 -39.93 6.66 -7.20
C ALA A 450 -41.21 5.86 -6.85
N ASN A 451 -41.78 5.07 -7.79
CA ASN A 451 -43.11 4.45 -7.63
C ASN A 451 -43.18 2.92 -7.79
N ILE A 452 -42.05 2.20 -7.85
CA ILE A 452 -42.04 0.71 -7.81
C ILE A 452 -42.25 0.22 -6.36
N GLY A 453 -43.39 0.61 -5.76
CA GLY A 453 -43.60 0.53 -4.32
C GLY A 453 -45.04 0.75 -3.82
N LYS A 454 -46.07 0.81 -4.68
CA LYS A 454 -47.49 0.62 -4.28
C LYS A 454 -48.46 0.43 -5.46
N SER A 455 -49.25 -0.63 -5.35
CA SER A 455 -50.62 -0.84 -5.90
C SER A 455 -50.90 -0.66 -7.40
N GLN A 456 -51.57 -1.68 -7.94
CA GLN A 456 -52.32 -1.68 -9.21
C GLN A 456 -53.23 -0.45 -9.37
N GLY A 457 -53.25 0.16 -10.55
CA GLY A 457 -54.21 1.20 -10.93
C GLY A 457 -53.89 1.81 -12.29
N GLU A 458 -54.91 1.99 -13.13
CA GLU A 458 -54.78 2.60 -14.46
C GLU A 458 -54.52 4.11 -14.36
N CYS A 459 -53.72 4.66 -15.28
CA CYS A 459 -53.77 6.10 -15.59
C CYS A 459 -53.75 6.30 -17.11
N GLU A 460 -54.86 6.80 -17.65
CA GLU A 460 -55.05 7.08 -19.07
C GLU A 460 -54.47 8.45 -19.47
N LYS A 461 -54.05 8.60 -20.76
CA LYS A 461 -54.18 9.80 -21.64
C LYS A 461 -53.54 11.13 -21.17
N CYS A 462 -52.90 11.99 -21.99
CA CYS A 462 -52.55 12.09 -23.42
C CYS A 462 -51.19 12.84 -23.48
N PHE A 463 -50.44 13.01 -24.58
CA PHE A 463 -50.69 12.98 -26.04
C PHE A 463 -49.56 12.17 -26.75
N GLY A 464 -49.58 11.88 -28.06
CA GLY A 464 -50.53 12.22 -29.11
C GLY A 464 -49.87 12.86 -30.35
N PHE A 465 -48.92 12.17 -30.99
CA PHE A 465 -48.56 12.38 -32.40
C PHE A 465 -48.16 11.05 -33.06
N GLU A 466 -48.79 10.73 -34.19
CA GLU A 466 -48.50 9.53 -34.99
C GLU A 466 -47.31 9.78 -35.91
N HIS A 467 -46.36 8.84 -36.00
CA HIS A 467 -45.70 8.56 -37.27
C HIS A 467 -45.34 7.08 -37.41
N THR A 468 -46.05 6.42 -38.32
CA THR A 468 -45.93 5.00 -38.61
C THR A 468 -44.67 4.71 -39.44
N VAL A 469 -43.72 3.96 -38.89
CA VAL A 469 -42.68 3.28 -39.69
C VAL A 469 -42.90 1.78 -39.59
N LYS A 470 -43.26 1.15 -40.71
CA LYS A 470 -43.43 -0.30 -40.80
C LYS A 470 -42.06 -0.97 -40.85
N CYS A 471 -41.68 -1.69 -39.80
CA CYS A 471 -40.60 -2.68 -39.89
C CYS A 471 -41.06 -3.83 -40.80
N LYS A 472 -40.29 -4.12 -41.85
CA LYS A 472 -40.41 -5.37 -42.60
C LYS A 472 -39.49 -6.38 -41.91
N MET A 473 -40.07 -7.42 -41.29
CA MET A 473 -39.27 -8.58 -40.89
C MET A 473 -39.02 -9.42 -42.15
N GLU A 474 -37.77 -9.81 -42.36
CA GLU A 474 -37.43 -10.99 -43.14
C GLU A 474 -36.76 -11.98 -42.19
N SER A 475 -37.41 -13.12 -42.02
CA SER A 475 -36.93 -14.29 -41.30
C SER A 475 -36.45 -15.31 -42.33
N ASP A 476 -35.17 -15.65 -42.32
CA ASP A 476 -34.65 -16.80 -43.04
C ASP A 476 -34.35 -17.92 -42.03
N ASP A 477 -35.30 -18.85 -41.91
CA ASP A 477 -35.07 -20.18 -41.36
C ASP A 477 -35.20 -21.20 -42.52
N GLY A 478 -34.06 -21.75 -42.95
CA GLY A 478 -33.95 -23.11 -43.50
C GLY A 478 -34.09 -23.34 -45.02
N GLU A 479 -33.00 -23.80 -45.63
CA GLU A 479 -32.88 -25.18 -46.16
C GLU A 479 -31.44 -25.70 -46.00
#